data_AF-A0A1S3FF11-F1
#
_entry.id   AF-A0A1S3FF11-F1
#
_cell.length_a   1.000
_cell.length_b   1.000
_cell.length_c   1.000
_cell.angle_alpha   90.00
_cell.angle_beta   90.00
_cell.angle_gamma   90.00
#
_symmetry.space_group_name_H-M   'P 1'
#
loop_
_entity.id
_entity.type
_entity.pdbx_description
1 polymer ?
#
loop_
_entity_poly.entity_id
_entity_poly.type
_entity_poly.pdbx_seq_one_letter_code
_entity_poly.pdbx_strand_id
1 'polypeptide(L)'
;MLPVTGDFRVEVSDWRGEEAAGGDRHIHQRDLAWLQQADVVVAEVTQPSLGVGYELGRAVALHKNILCLFRPRSGRVLSAMIRGAADGSRFQVWDYEEEEVEAMLDRYFEAEPSAWVAVPRD
;
A
#
# COMPACT_ATOMS: atom_id res chain seq x y z
N MET A 1 3.81 24.51 14.27
CA MET A 1 4.43 23.35 13.61
C MET A 1 4.70 22.34 14.70
N LEU A 2 3.75 21.44 14.96
CA LEU A 2 3.91 20.38 15.97
C LEU A 2 4.57 19.19 15.28
N PRO A 3 5.55 18.52 15.91
CA PRO A 3 6.16 17.34 15.34
C PRO A 3 5.11 16.22 15.29
N VAL A 4 4.95 15.60 14.11
CA VAL A 4 4.21 14.34 13.97
C VAL A 4 5.04 13.22 14.59
N THR A 5 4.84 12.95 15.88
CA THR A 5 5.42 11.78 16.55
C THR A 5 4.49 10.60 16.35
N GLY A 6 4.65 9.90 15.23
CA GLY A 6 4.10 8.57 15.01
C GLY A 6 5.25 7.59 14.77
N ASP A 7 5.35 6.55 15.59
CA ASP A 7 6.26 5.42 15.32
C ASP A 7 5.69 4.63 14.13
N PHE A 8 6.06 4.99 12.91
CA PHE A 8 5.71 4.22 11.71
C PHE A 8 6.56 2.96 11.63
N ARG A 9 5.93 1.78 11.77
CA ARG A 9 6.59 0.52 11.44
C ARG A 9 6.43 0.28 9.93
N VAL A 10 7.51 0.49 9.19
CA VAL A 10 7.57 0.19 7.75
C VAL A 10 7.98 -1.27 7.59
N GLU A 11 7.09 -2.08 7.00
CA GLU A 11 7.42 -3.44 6.58
C GLU A 11 7.31 -3.54 5.06
N VAL A 12 8.40 -4.01 4.44
CA VAL A 12 8.51 -4.17 2.99
C VAL A 12 8.34 -5.65 2.67
N SER A 13 7.29 -6.01 1.95
CA SER A 13 7.16 -7.33 1.34
C SER A 13 7.97 -7.37 0.04
N ASP A 14 9.12 -8.05 0.06
CA ASP A 14 9.88 -8.37 -1.16
C ASP A 14 9.37 -9.70 -1.71
N TRP A 15 8.95 -9.69 -2.98
CA TRP A 15 8.39 -10.84 -3.70
C TRP A 15 9.42 -11.61 -4.50
N ARG A 16 10.70 -11.22 -4.44
CA ARG A 16 11.78 -12.05 -4.98
C ARG A 16 11.60 -13.43 -4.37
N GLY A 17 11.53 -14.46 -5.22
CA GLY A 17 11.25 -15.84 -4.86
C GLY A 17 12.32 -16.43 -3.95
N GLU A 18 12.37 -15.95 -2.72
CA GLU A 18 13.17 -16.50 -1.65
C GLU A 18 12.48 -17.78 -1.23
N GLU A 19 13.23 -18.87 -1.24
CA GLU A 19 12.94 -20.05 -0.44
C GLU A 19 13.01 -19.63 1.03
N ALA A 20 12.03 -18.84 1.50
CA ALA A 20 11.85 -18.58 2.90
C ALA A 20 11.73 -19.94 3.58
N ALA A 21 12.44 -20.15 4.69
CA ALA A 21 12.57 -21.44 5.38
C ALA A 21 11.24 -22.09 5.85
N GLY A 22 10.08 -21.52 5.49
CA GLY A 22 8.73 -22.05 5.72
C GLY A 22 7.84 -22.25 4.47
N GLY A 23 8.33 -22.00 3.25
CA GLY A 23 7.59 -22.17 1.98
C GLY A 23 6.43 -21.19 1.76
N ASP A 24 5.74 -21.33 0.61
CA ASP A 24 4.70 -20.40 0.13
C ASP A 24 3.59 -20.11 1.16
N ARG A 25 3.17 -21.13 1.92
CA ARG A 25 2.13 -20.96 2.96
C ARG A 25 2.60 -20.05 4.09
N HIS A 26 3.87 -20.14 4.48
CA HIS A 26 4.43 -19.30 5.53
C HIS A 26 4.51 -17.85 5.08
N ILE A 27 4.98 -17.60 3.85
CA ILE A 27 5.02 -16.26 3.24
C ILE A 27 3.62 -15.66 3.22
N HIS A 28 2.64 -16.40 2.68
CA HIS A 28 1.25 -15.96 2.62
C HIS A 28 0.67 -15.60 4.01
N GLN A 29 0.91 -16.42 5.03
CA GLN A 29 0.41 -16.18 6.38
C GLN A 29 1.07 -14.97 7.04
N ARG A 30 2.39 -14.83 6.89
CA ARG A 30 3.16 -13.70 7.42
C ARG A 30 2.68 -12.40 6.79
N ASP A 31 2.61 -12.34 5.47
CA ASP A 31 2.28 -11.13 4.74
C ASP A 31 0.83 -10.70 5.01
N LEU A 32 -0.10 -11.65 5.16
CA LEU A 32 -1.46 -11.35 5.62
C LEU A 32 -1.54 -10.86 7.06
N ALA A 33 -0.69 -11.37 7.96
CA ALA A 33 -0.64 -10.90 9.33
C ALA A 33 -0.12 -9.45 9.40
N TRP A 34 0.85 -9.10 8.57
CA TRP A 34 1.32 -7.72 8.41
C TRP A 34 0.24 -6.82 7.85
N LEU A 35 -0.42 -7.26 6.78
CA LEU A 35 -1.54 -6.53 6.17
C LEU A 35 -2.68 -6.25 7.17
N GLN A 36 -2.97 -7.19 8.07
CA GLN A 36 -3.96 -7.00 9.13
C GLN A 36 -3.54 -5.95 10.16
N GLN A 37 -2.24 -5.88 10.49
CA GLN A 37 -1.69 -4.96 11.49
C GLN A 37 -1.46 -3.55 10.94
N ALA A 38 -1.22 -3.42 9.63
CA ALA A 38 -0.93 -2.15 8.98
C ALA A 38 -2.09 -1.16 9.10
N ASP A 39 -1.79 0.11 9.35
CA ASP A 39 -2.77 1.20 9.32
C ASP A 39 -3.02 1.70 7.89
N VAL A 40 -1.96 1.66 7.07
CA VAL A 40 -1.94 2.08 5.66
C VAL A 40 -1.20 1.03 4.83
N VAL A 41 -1.66 0.83 3.59
CA VAL A 41 -1.00 0.02 2.56
C VAL A 41 -0.54 0.94 1.44
N VAL A 42 0.75 0.96 1.13
CA VAL A 42 1.29 1.68 -0.02
C VAL A 42 1.80 0.67 -1.03
N ALA A 43 1.35 0.78 -2.29
CA ALA A 43 1.68 -0.17 -3.35
C ALA A 43 2.19 0.54 -4.61
N GLU A 44 3.37 0.16 -5.08
CA GLU A 44 3.84 0.53 -6.43
C GLU A 44 3.20 -0.41 -7.45
N VAL A 45 2.38 0.14 -8.35
CA VAL A 45 1.53 -0.64 -9.26
C VAL A 45 1.86 -0.42 -10.73
N THR A 46 3.06 0.11 -11.03
CA THR A 46 3.52 0.29 -12.41
C THR A 46 3.74 -1.05 -13.10
N GLN A 47 4.33 -2.00 -12.38
CA GLN A 47 4.52 -3.38 -12.85
C GLN A 47 3.34 -4.25 -12.39
N PRO A 48 2.57 -4.87 -13.30
CA PRO A 48 1.53 -5.82 -12.91
C PRO A 48 2.10 -6.97 -12.08
N SER A 49 1.47 -7.24 -10.94
CA SER A 49 1.82 -8.30 -10.00
C SER A 49 0.56 -8.95 -9.45
N LEU A 50 0.48 -10.30 -9.52
CA LEU A 50 -0.62 -11.07 -8.95
C LEU A 50 -0.64 -10.97 -7.42
N GLY A 51 0.54 -10.98 -6.78
CA GLY A 51 0.69 -10.86 -5.33
C GLY A 51 0.18 -9.50 -4.84
N VAL A 52 0.65 -8.41 -5.45
CA VAL A 52 0.21 -7.05 -5.11
C VAL A 52 -1.30 -6.88 -5.35
N GLY A 53 -1.82 -7.39 -6.47
CA GLY A 53 -3.27 -7.37 -6.73
C GLY A 53 -4.08 -8.15 -5.69
N TYR A 54 -3.57 -9.31 -5.24
CA TYR A 54 -4.17 -10.11 -4.18
C TYR A 54 -4.20 -9.34 -2.85
N GLU A 55 -3.07 -8.75 -2.45
CA GLU A 55 -2.98 -7.94 -1.23
C GLU A 55 -3.89 -6.72 -1.26
N LEU A 56 -3.94 -5.98 -2.37
CA LEU A 56 -4.84 -4.83 -2.52
C LEU A 56 -6.30 -5.25 -2.36
N GLY A 57 -6.70 -6.37 -2.97
CA GLY A 57 -8.05 -6.92 -2.77
C GLY A 57 -8.34 -7.28 -1.32
N ARG A 58 -7.35 -7.84 -0.60
CA ARG A 58 -7.47 -8.14 0.83
C ARG A 58 -7.48 -6.88 1.70
N ALA A 59 -6.71 -5.87 1.35
CA ALA A 59 -6.64 -4.58 2.04
C ALA A 59 -8.00 -3.85 1.95
N VAL A 60 -8.63 -3.87 0.78
CA VAL A 60 -9.98 -3.34 0.57
C VAL A 60 -11.00 -4.03 1.48
N ALA A 61 -10.97 -5.36 1.53
CA ALA A 61 -11.87 -6.14 2.40
C ALA A 61 -11.61 -5.92 3.90
N LEU A 62 -10.39 -5.51 4.26
CA LEU A 62 -10.00 -5.13 5.63
C LEU A 62 -10.22 -3.63 5.93
N HIS A 63 -10.83 -2.88 5.01
CA HIS A 63 -11.09 -1.44 5.13
C HIS A 63 -9.83 -0.61 5.42
N LYS A 64 -8.67 -1.02 4.89
CA LYS A 64 -7.41 -0.28 5.05
C LYS A 64 -7.39 0.99 4.20
N ASN A 65 -6.61 1.97 4.65
CA ASN A 65 -6.21 3.10 3.81
C ASN A 65 -5.15 2.59 2.82
N ILE A 66 -5.34 2.88 1.54
CA ILE A 66 -4.57 2.33 0.43
C ILE A 66 -4.13 3.47 -0.47
N LEU A 67 -2.82 3.59 -0.65
CA LEU A 67 -2.20 4.47 -1.64
C LEU A 67 -1.51 3.62 -2.71
N CYS A 68 -2.00 3.69 -3.94
CA CYS A 68 -1.33 3.10 -5.10
C CYS A 68 -0.53 4.18 -5.85
N LEU A 69 0.72 3.87 -6.19
CA LEU A 69 1.62 4.73 -6.95
C LEU A 69 1.85 4.14 -8.35
N PHE A 70 1.61 4.93 -9.40
CA PHE A 70 1.74 4.50 -10.79
C PHE A 70 2.61 5.46 -11.61
N ARG A 71 3.56 4.96 -12.39
CA ARG A 71 4.38 5.78 -13.31
C ARG A 71 3.77 5.78 -14.71
N PRO A 72 3.05 6.83 -15.13
CA PRO A 72 2.39 6.86 -16.45
C PRO A 72 3.40 6.85 -17.61
N ARG A 73 4.62 7.33 -17.40
CA ARG A 73 5.69 7.37 -18.41
C ARG A 73 6.42 6.04 -18.59
N SER A 74 6.06 5.00 -17.85
CA SER A 74 6.68 3.67 -17.98
C SER A 74 6.32 2.94 -19.29
N GLY A 75 5.43 3.51 -20.11
CA GLY A 75 4.85 2.85 -21.30
C GLY A 75 3.86 1.74 -20.99
N ARG A 76 3.46 1.59 -19.71
CA ARG A 76 2.46 0.62 -19.27
C ARG A 76 1.12 1.30 -19.07
N VAL A 77 0.06 0.49 -19.04
CA VAL A 77 -1.29 0.93 -18.70
C VAL A 77 -1.64 0.30 -17.35
N LEU A 78 -2.03 1.13 -16.39
CA LEU A 78 -2.52 0.65 -15.10
C LEU A 78 -3.76 -0.22 -15.29
N SER A 79 -3.86 -1.30 -14.52
CA SER A 79 -5.04 -2.17 -14.49
C SER A 79 -6.32 -1.35 -14.29
N ALA A 80 -7.32 -1.56 -15.16
CA ALA A 80 -8.62 -0.91 -15.03
C ALA A 80 -9.33 -1.24 -13.71
N MET A 81 -9.09 -2.43 -13.15
CA MET A 81 -9.61 -2.83 -11.84
C MET A 81 -9.01 -1.99 -10.71
N ILE A 82 -7.70 -1.73 -10.76
CA ILE A 82 -7.02 -0.90 -9.75
C ILE A 82 -7.40 0.57 -9.91
N ARG A 83 -7.37 1.08 -11.15
CA ARG A 83 -7.76 2.47 -11.42
C ARG A 83 -9.23 2.74 -11.09
N GLY A 84 -10.12 1.78 -11.37
CA GLY A 84 -11.54 1.87 -11.07
C GLY A 84 -11.90 1.66 -9.60
N ALA A 85 -10.99 1.10 -8.79
CA ALA A 85 -11.19 0.97 -7.34
C ALA A 85 -10.93 2.29 -6.59
N ALA A 86 -10.25 3.25 -7.21
CA ALA A 86 -10.00 4.55 -6.59
C ALA A 86 -11.31 5.29 -6.28
N ASP A 87 -11.51 5.61 -5.01
CA ASP A 87 -12.71 6.30 -4.51
C ASP A 87 -12.41 7.75 -4.05
N GLY A 88 -11.15 8.18 -4.14
CA GLY A 88 -10.70 9.50 -3.73
C GLY A 88 -10.60 9.69 -2.20
N SER A 89 -10.75 8.61 -1.43
CA SER A 89 -10.69 8.62 0.03
C SER A 89 -9.76 7.52 0.55
N ARG A 90 -10.29 6.34 0.88
CA ARG A 90 -9.52 5.21 1.40
C ARG A 90 -8.72 4.51 0.32
N PHE A 91 -9.21 4.46 -0.92
CA PHE A 91 -8.44 3.90 -2.03
C PHE A 91 -8.04 5.03 -2.97
N GLN A 92 -6.74 5.34 -2.99
CA GLN A 92 -6.18 6.39 -3.81
C GLN A 92 -5.19 5.82 -4.82
N VAL A 93 -5.18 6.40 -6.01
CA VAL A 93 -4.19 6.10 -7.06
C VAL A 93 -3.56 7.43 -7.45
N TRP A 94 -2.27 7.57 -7.19
CA TRP A 94 -1.50 8.75 -7.56
C TRP A 94 -0.52 8.39 -8.67
N ASP A 95 -0.59 9.14 -9.75
CA ASP A 95 0.41 9.06 -10.80
C ASP A 95 1.66 9.86 -10.35
N TYR A 96 2.87 9.30 -10.52
CA TYR A 96 4.14 9.91 -10.06
C TYR A 96 5.30 9.70 -11.03
N GLU A 97 6.34 10.53 -10.90
CA GLU A 97 7.67 10.30 -11.46
C GLU A 97 8.65 9.87 -10.35
N GLU A 98 9.69 9.11 -10.68
CA GLU A 98 10.58 8.47 -9.69
C GLU A 98 11.23 9.47 -8.73
N GLU A 99 11.61 10.64 -9.24
CA GLU A 99 12.26 11.70 -8.47
C GLU A 99 11.32 12.39 -7.46
N GLU A 100 10.01 12.19 -7.58
CA GLU A 100 8.99 12.85 -6.76
C GLU A 100 8.45 11.95 -5.65
N VAL A 101 8.85 10.66 -5.60
CA VAL A 101 8.24 9.66 -4.71
C VAL A 101 8.34 10.04 -3.24
N GLU A 102 9.51 10.52 -2.79
CA GLU A 102 9.72 10.92 -1.39
C GLU A 102 8.79 12.06 -1.00
N ALA A 103 8.77 13.14 -1.79
CA ALA A 103 7.92 14.30 -1.55
C ALA A 103 6.42 13.95 -1.61
N MET A 104 6.02 13.01 -2.46
CA MET A 104 4.63 12.54 -2.52
C MET A 104 4.25 11.73 -1.29
N LEU A 105 5.13 10.85 -0.81
CA LEU A 105 4.90 10.13 0.43
C LEU A 105 4.81 11.10 1.60
N ASP A 106 5.74 12.05 1.74
CA ASP A 106 5.70 13.08 2.77
C ASP A 106 4.35 13.81 2.77
N ARG A 107 3.90 14.28 1.59
CA ARG A 107 2.58 14.92 1.46
C ARG A 107 1.43 14.03 1.90
N TYR A 108 1.46 12.74 1.56
CA TYR A 108 0.42 11.79 1.96
C TYR A 108 0.38 11.61 3.48
N PHE A 109 1.55 11.44 4.12
CA PHE A 109 1.64 11.24 5.56
C PHE A 109 1.43 12.53 6.37
N GLU A 110 1.71 13.71 5.81
CA GLU A 110 1.43 15.01 6.43
C GLU A 110 -0.04 15.43 6.35
N ALA A 111 -0.73 15.09 5.26
CA ALA A 111 -2.13 15.47 5.05
C ALA A 111 -3.10 14.66 5.94
N GLU A 112 -2.72 13.43 6.30
CA GLU A 112 -3.62 12.44 6.90
C GLU A 112 -3.29 11.94 8.34
N PRO A 113 -2.69 12.70 9.28
CA PRO A 113 -2.42 12.16 10.64
C PRO A 113 -3.69 11.82 11.45
N SER A 114 -4.83 12.46 11.13
CA SER A 114 -6.07 12.39 11.93
C SER A 114 -7.17 11.51 11.35
N ALA A 115 -7.06 11.06 10.10
CA ALA A 115 -8.06 10.22 9.45
C ALA A 115 -7.84 8.72 9.70
N TRP A 116 -6.65 8.34 10.17
CA TRP A 116 -6.27 6.95 10.44
C TRP A 116 -6.62 6.51 11.87
N VAL A 117 -7.29 7.37 12.63
CA VAL A 117 -7.75 7.05 13.98
C VAL A 117 -8.67 5.83 13.91
N ALA A 118 -8.12 4.75 14.47
CA ALA A 118 -8.65 3.41 14.63
C ALA A 118 -10.19 3.31 14.51
N VAL A 119 -10.62 2.50 13.54
CA VAL A 119 -11.88 1.74 13.71
C VAL A 119 -11.74 0.99 15.04
N PRO A 120 -12.70 1.11 15.98
CA PRO A 120 -12.67 0.35 17.22
C PRO A 120 -12.43 -1.12 16.89
N ARG A 121 -11.37 -1.67 17.46
CA ARG A 121 -11.13 -3.11 17.44
C ARG A 121 -12.05 -3.70 18.50
N ASP A 122 -13.25 -4.08 18.09
CA ASP A 122 -14.20 -4.85 18.91
C ASP A 122 -13.65 -6.25 19.21
#